data_AF-A0A2P0QMG2-F1
#
_entry.id   AF-A0A2P0QMG2-F1
#
_cell.length_a   1.000
_cell.length_b   1.000
_cell.length_c   1.000
_cell.angle_alpha   90.00
_cell.angle_beta   90.00
_cell.angle_gamma   90.00
#
_symmetry.space_group_name_H-M   'P 1'
#
loop_
_entity.id
_entity.type
_entity.pdbx_description
1 polymer ?
#
loop_
_entity_poly.entity_id
_entity_poly.type
_entity_poly.pdbx_seq_one_letter_code
_entity_poly.pdbx_strand_id
1 'polypeptide(L)'
;KTIAVLDTSVNHNPEVFEYQRQLELYEQDTNGSYSIVLAGCTCLAGDIFGEYQFNKPLAVGDKLIFKQVGAYSLIKANRFNGYNLPDIYQYQCRQITHTKHYPYQDYRQQWLAD
;
A
#
# COMPACT_ATOMS: atom_id res chain seq x y z
N LYS A 1 -16.40 -12.98 -5.60
CA LYS A 1 -15.81 -12.26 -4.44
C LYS A 1 -15.66 -10.80 -4.84
N THR A 2 -15.88 -9.86 -3.91
CA THR A 2 -15.63 -8.44 -4.17
C THR A 2 -14.13 -8.18 -4.13
N ILE A 3 -13.62 -7.38 -5.08
CA ILE A 3 -12.22 -6.98 -5.16
C ILE A 3 -12.16 -5.46 -5.08
N ALA A 4 -11.36 -4.93 -4.18
CA ALA A 4 -11.05 -3.52 -4.10
C ALA A 4 -9.60 -3.30 -4.56
N VAL A 5 -9.43 -2.48 -5.60
CA VAL A 5 -8.11 -2.09 -6.12
C VAL A 5 -7.67 -0.82 -5.41
N LEU A 6 -6.49 -0.86 -4.80
CA LEU A 6 -5.93 0.24 -4.05
C LEU A 6 -4.99 1.08 -4.93
N ASP A 7 -4.73 2.31 -4.52
CA ASP A 7 -3.75 3.22 -5.13
C ASP A 7 -2.31 2.95 -4.66
N THR A 8 -2.05 1.74 -4.16
CA THR A 8 -0.74 1.25 -3.71
C THR A 8 -0.50 -0.16 -4.22
N SER A 9 0.68 -0.72 -4.00
CA SER A 9 1.07 -2.07 -4.45
C SER A 9 1.81 -2.83 -3.36
N VAL A 10 1.78 -4.15 -3.41
CA VAL A 10 2.64 -5.01 -2.57
C VAL A 10 4.12 -4.69 -2.75
N ASN A 11 4.52 -4.08 -3.88
CA ASN A 11 5.90 -3.61 -4.10
C ASN A 11 6.31 -2.43 -3.19
N HIS A 12 5.35 -1.74 -2.56
CA HIS A 12 5.61 -0.76 -1.50
C HIS A 12 5.80 -1.41 -0.13
N ASN A 13 5.38 -2.67 0.02
CA ASN A 13 5.59 -3.50 1.21
C ASN A 13 6.00 -4.93 0.80
N PRO A 14 7.20 -5.13 0.23
CA PRO A 14 7.57 -6.39 -0.43
C PRO A 14 7.45 -7.65 0.43
N GLU A 15 7.51 -7.51 1.76
CA GLU A 15 7.29 -8.61 2.71
C GLU A 15 5.94 -9.31 2.54
N VAL A 16 4.92 -8.62 2.03
CA VAL A 16 3.62 -9.23 1.68
C VAL A 16 3.82 -10.35 0.67
N PHE A 17 4.66 -10.12 -0.34
CA PHE A 17 4.94 -11.10 -1.37
C PHE A 17 6.04 -12.09 -0.95
N GLU A 18 7.12 -11.59 -0.33
CA GLU A 18 8.29 -12.42 0.03
C GLU A 18 7.98 -13.45 1.12
N TYR A 19 7.19 -13.07 2.12
CA TYR A 19 6.89 -13.91 3.28
C TYR A 19 5.42 -14.31 3.35
N GLN A 20 4.62 -13.97 2.34
CA GLN A 20 3.17 -14.17 2.35
C GLN A 20 2.53 -13.51 3.59
N ARG A 21 3.11 -12.39 4.03
CA ARG A 21 2.70 -11.69 5.25
C ARG A 21 1.37 -10.97 4.98
N GLN A 22 0.35 -11.33 5.74
CA GLN A 22 -0.89 -10.55 5.78
C GLN A 22 -0.68 -9.31 6.67
N LEU A 23 -0.92 -8.12 6.13
CA LEU A 23 -0.80 -6.87 6.88
C LEU A 23 -2.01 -6.72 7.82
N GLU A 24 -1.80 -6.06 8.95
CA GLU A 24 -2.89 -5.73 9.84
C GLU A 24 -3.61 -4.47 9.33
N LEU A 25 -4.92 -4.54 9.14
CA LEU A 25 -5.72 -3.42 8.66
C LEU A 25 -6.48 -2.76 9.82
N TYR A 26 -6.54 -1.44 9.86
CA TYR A 26 -7.27 -0.72 10.91
C TYR A 26 -8.79 -0.93 10.80
N GLU A 27 -9.32 -0.93 9.58
CA GLU A 27 -10.75 -1.04 9.27
C GLU A 27 -11.28 -2.48 9.29
N GLN A 28 -10.41 -3.47 9.47
CA GLN A 28 -10.83 -4.87 9.47
C GLN A 28 -11.72 -5.17 10.68
N ASP A 29 -12.83 -5.86 10.41
CA ASP A 29 -13.70 -6.45 11.41
C ASP A 29 -13.78 -7.95 11.14
N THR A 30 -13.19 -8.77 12.00
CA THR A 30 -13.16 -10.24 11.85
C THR A 30 -14.53 -10.89 11.98
N ASN A 31 -15.54 -10.17 12.46
CA ASN A 31 -16.94 -10.62 12.48
C ASN A 31 -17.77 -9.96 11.36
N GLY A 32 -17.11 -9.19 10.49
CA GLY A 32 -17.73 -8.48 9.38
C GLY A 32 -18.31 -9.44 8.34
N SER A 33 -19.51 -9.13 7.84
CA SER A 33 -20.18 -9.98 6.84
C SER A 33 -19.66 -9.80 5.41
N TYR A 34 -18.78 -8.82 5.17
CA TYR A 34 -18.28 -8.51 3.84
C TYR A 34 -16.83 -8.98 3.68
N SER A 35 -16.63 -10.07 2.94
CA SER A 35 -15.30 -10.57 2.57
C SER A 35 -14.83 -9.91 1.27
N ILE A 36 -13.72 -9.17 1.33
CA ILE A 36 -13.20 -8.37 0.22
C ILE A 36 -11.72 -8.67 0.03
N VAL A 37 -11.32 -8.93 -1.22
CA VAL A 37 -9.91 -9.05 -1.60
C VAL A 37 -9.35 -7.66 -1.87
N LEU A 38 -8.26 -7.31 -1.19
CA LEU A 38 -7.54 -6.08 -1.44
C LEU A 38 -6.40 -6.36 -2.42
N ALA A 39 -6.45 -5.71 -3.59
CA ALA A 39 -5.45 -5.82 -4.64
C ALA A 39 -4.73 -4.49 -4.85
N GLY A 40 -3.47 -4.54 -5.25
CA GLY A 40 -2.72 -3.35 -5.64
C GLY A 40 -2.98 -2.92 -7.08
N CYS A 41 -2.39 -1.79 -7.46
CA CYS A 41 -2.63 -1.13 -8.74
C CYS A 41 -1.76 -1.63 -9.91
N THR A 42 -0.83 -2.57 -9.70
CA THR A 42 0.06 -3.03 -10.78
C THR A 42 -0.59 -4.09 -11.67
N CYS A 43 0.04 -4.40 -12.81
CA CYS A 43 -0.44 -5.48 -13.69
C CYS A 43 -0.03 -6.88 -13.22
N LEU A 44 0.71 -6.98 -12.11
CA LEU A 44 1.15 -8.26 -11.57
C LEU A 44 -0.05 -9.00 -10.97
N ALA A 45 -0.31 -10.22 -11.46
CA ALA A 45 -1.41 -11.05 -10.94
C ALA A 45 -1.32 -11.34 -9.43
N GLY A 46 -0.09 -11.32 -8.88
CA GLY A 46 0.19 -11.48 -7.45
C GLY A 46 0.20 -10.18 -6.64
N ASP A 47 -0.23 -9.05 -7.20
CA ASP A 47 -0.36 -7.79 -6.45
C ASP A 47 -1.60 -7.81 -5.54
N ILE A 48 -1.56 -8.68 -4.53
CA ILE A 48 -2.67 -8.99 -3.65
C ILE A 48 -2.20 -8.85 -2.20
N PHE A 49 -2.87 -7.99 -1.44
CA PHE A 49 -2.61 -7.80 -0.01
C PHE A 49 -3.29 -8.85 0.88
N GLY A 50 -4.30 -9.54 0.33
CA GLY A 50 -5.04 -10.61 1.02
C GLY A 50 -6.55 -10.39 1.00
N GLU A 51 -7.26 -11.28 1.69
CA GLU A 51 -8.70 -11.20 1.91
C GLU A 51 -8.98 -10.71 3.34
N TYR A 52 -9.82 -9.68 3.44
CA TYR A 52 -10.14 -9.00 4.68
C TYR A 52 -11.66 -8.95 4.87
N GLN A 53 -12.09 -8.91 6.13
CA GLN A 53 -13.50 -8.81 6.49
C GLN A 53 -13.84 -7.39 6.97
N PHE A 54 -15.02 -6.92 6.57
CA PHE A 54 -15.52 -5.58 6.88
C PHE A 54 -16.98 -5.68 7.35
N ASN A 55 -17.38 -4.76 8.22
CA ASN A 55 -18.76 -4.64 8.70
C ASN A 55 -19.71 -3.95 7.70
N LYS A 56 -19.15 -3.28 6.69
CA LYS A 56 -19.86 -2.59 5.61
C LYS A 56 -19.12 -2.81 4.28
N PRO A 57 -19.79 -2.71 3.12
CA PRO A 57 -19.09 -2.73 1.84
C PRO A 57 -18.18 -1.50 1.71
N LEU A 58 -17.08 -1.65 0.96
CA LEU A 58 -16.20 -0.54 0.59
C LEU A 58 -16.74 0.22 -0.61
N ALA A 59 -16.50 1.52 -0.63
CA ALA A 59 -16.77 2.42 -1.76
C ALA A 59 -15.49 3.07 -2.27
N VAL A 60 -15.50 3.51 -3.53
CA VAL A 60 -14.39 4.30 -4.10
C VAL A 60 -14.20 5.58 -3.28
N GLY A 61 -12.97 5.83 -2.86
CA GLY A 61 -12.61 6.97 -2.01
C GLY A 61 -12.51 6.63 -0.52
N ASP A 62 -12.97 5.45 -0.08
CA ASP A 62 -12.69 4.97 1.27
C ASP A 62 -11.18 4.85 1.49
N LYS A 63 -10.72 5.23 2.68
CA LYS A 63 -9.31 5.11 3.09
C LYS A 63 -9.12 3.85 3.90
N LEU A 64 -8.04 3.12 3.60
CA LEU A 64 -7.62 1.91 4.30
C LEU A 64 -6.25 2.14 4.92
N ILE A 65 -6.06 1.75 6.18
CA ILE A 65 -4.83 1.99 6.94
C ILE A 65 -4.17 0.64 7.27
N PHE A 66 -3.10 0.31 6.54
CA PHE A 66 -2.21 -0.77 6.93
C PHE A 66 -1.34 -0.35 8.12
N LYS A 67 -1.42 -1.12 9.21
CA LYS A 67 -0.65 -0.92 10.44
C LYS A 67 0.68 -1.69 10.38
N GLN A 68 1.62 -1.29 11.23
CA GLN A 68 2.89 -1.99 11.44
C GLN A 68 3.73 -2.16 10.16
N VAL A 69 3.70 -1.14 9.30
CA VAL A 69 4.47 -1.05 8.04
C VAL A 69 5.64 -0.07 8.17
N GLY A 70 6.24 0.09 9.35
CA GLY A 70 7.34 1.03 9.58
C GLY A 70 8.72 0.42 9.28
N ALA A 71 9.02 -0.70 9.91
CA ALA A 71 10.27 -1.43 9.68
C ALA A 71 10.21 -2.23 8.38
N TYR A 72 11.32 -2.24 7.63
CA TYR A 72 11.52 -3.05 6.42
C TYR A 72 10.51 -2.84 5.27
N SER A 73 9.70 -1.78 5.32
CA SER A 73 8.82 -1.38 4.22
C SER A 73 9.54 -0.46 3.25
N LEU A 74 9.69 0.81 3.60
CA LEU A 74 10.21 1.88 2.73
C LEU A 74 11.62 1.58 2.20
N ILE A 75 12.47 0.97 3.03
CA ILE A 75 13.85 0.63 2.64
C ILE A 75 13.92 -0.47 1.57
N LYS A 76 12.87 -1.30 1.45
CA LYS A 76 12.76 -2.36 0.45
C LYS A 76 11.80 -1.99 -0.69
N ALA A 77 11.03 -0.91 -0.53
CA ALA A 77 10.04 -0.49 -1.51
C ALA A 77 10.70 -0.16 -2.86
N ASN A 78 10.01 -0.51 -3.95
CA ASN A 78 10.49 -0.28 -5.30
C ASN A 78 9.37 0.28 -6.20
N ARG A 79 9.78 0.84 -7.35
CA ARG A 79 8.86 1.44 -8.35
C ARG A 79 8.53 0.47 -9.49
N PHE A 80 8.24 -0.79 -9.16
CA PHE A 80 7.76 -1.76 -10.14
C PHE A 80 6.57 -1.18 -10.92
N ASN A 81 6.52 -1.43 -12.23
CA ASN A 81 5.58 -0.81 -13.17
C ASN A 81 5.58 0.73 -13.24
N GLY A 82 6.58 1.40 -12.68
CA GLY A 82 6.66 2.86 -12.68
C GLY A 82 5.66 3.54 -11.74
N TYR A 83 4.97 2.78 -10.89
CA TYR A 83 4.19 3.38 -9.80
C TYR A 83 5.13 4.06 -8.82
N ASN A 84 4.72 5.25 -8.40
CA ASN A 84 5.54 6.08 -7.54
C ASN A 84 5.53 5.58 -6.09
N LEU A 85 6.60 5.87 -5.35
CA LEU A 85 6.67 5.55 -3.93
C LEU A 85 5.67 6.40 -3.14
N PRO A 86 5.10 5.88 -2.03
CA PRO A 86 4.24 6.65 -1.15
C PRO A 86 4.96 7.87 -0.58
N ASP A 87 4.24 9.00 -0.47
CA ASP A 87 4.72 10.17 0.24
C ASP A 87 4.97 9.85 1.73
N ILE A 88 5.96 10.53 2.31
CA ILE A 88 6.34 10.34 3.71
C ILE A 88 5.88 11.56 4.50
N TYR A 89 5.08 11.30 5.52
CA TYR A 89 4.62 12.31 6.48
C TYR A 89 5.13 11.96 7.87
N GLN A 90 5.52 12.98 8.63
CA GLN A 90 5.83 12.87 10.05
C GLN A 90 4.67 13.43 10.86
N TYR A 91 4.22 12.68 11.88
CA TYR A 91 3.27 13.16 12.86
C TYR A 91 3.95 13.37 14.21
N GLN A 92 3.94 14.60 14.71
CA GLN A 92 4.54 14.97 16.00
C GLN A 92 3.75 16.10 16.64
N CYS A 93 3.50 16.03 17.94
CA CYS A 93 2.82 17.10 18.71
C CYS A 93 1.48 17.57 18.08
N ARG A 94 0.68 16.63 17.54
CA ARG A 94 -0.59 16.90 16.82
C ARG A 94 -0.45 17.67 15.50
N GLN A 95 0.75 17.74 14.97
CA GLN A 95 1.04 18.33 13.66
C GLN A 95 1.50 17.25 12.69
N ILE A 96 1.00 17.32 11.45
CA ILE A 96 1.47 16.51 10.33
C ILE A 96 2.35 17.40 9.46
N THR A 97 3.57 16.92 9.19
CA THR A 97 4.52 17.58 8.30
C THR A 97 4.82 16.66 7.13
N HIS A 98 4.73 17.19 5.92
CA HIS A 98 5.15 16.47 4.72
C HIS A 98 6.68 16.44 4.64
N THR A 99 7.26 15.26 4.75
CA THR A 99 8.71 15.05 4.85
C THR A 99 9.33 14.78 3.48
N LYS A 100 8.68 13.98 2.64
CA LYS A 100 9.24 13.58 1.34
C LYS A 100 8.15 13.28 0.32
N HIS A 101 8.34 13.87 -0.86
CA HIS A 101 7.64 13.54 -2.09
C HIS A 101 8.64 13.03 -3.12
N TYR A 102 8.15 12.22 -4.06
CA TYR A 102 8.97 11.65 -5.12
C TYR A 102 8.49 12.18 -6.48
N PRO A 103 9.04 13.28 -7.00
CA PRO A 103 8.64 13.78 -8.30
C PRO A 103 9.05 12.81 -9.42
N TYR A 104 8.39 12.92 -10.59
CA TYR A 104 8.70 12.08 -11.76
C TYR A 104 10.18 12.10 -12.15
N GLN A 105 10.85 13.23 -11.95
CA GLN A 105 12.29 13.42 -12.23
C GLN A 105 13.15 12.40 -11.49
N ASP A 106 12.83 12.08 -10.23
CA ASP A 106 13.55 11.08 -9.42
C ASP A 106 13.42 9.68 -10.02
N TYR A 107 12.23 9.35 -10.55
CA TYR A 107 12.02 8.09 -11.27
C TYR A 107 12.80 8.07 -12.58
N ARG A 108 12.69 9.14 -13.38
CA ARG A 108 13.37 9.26 -14.68
C ARG A 108 14.88 9.12 -14.54
N GLN A 109 15.49 9.72 -13.52
CA GLN A 109 16.94 9.67 -13.30
C GLN A 109 17.49 8.25 -13.13
N GLN A 110 16.70 7.29 -12.61
CA GLN A 110 17.15 5.89 -12.45
C GLN A 110 17.43 5.18 -13.78
N TRP A 111 16.89 5.71 -14.89
CA TRP A 111 16.95 5.07 -16.20
C TRP A 111 17.82 5.83 -17.20
N LEU A 112 18.35 6.99 -16.80
CA LEU A 112 19.33 7.70 -17.62
C LEU A 112 20.69 7.04 -17.42
N ALA A 113 21.35 6.67 -18.52
CA ALA A 113 22.76 6.35 -18.50
C ALA A 113 23.57 7.65 -18.35
N ASP A 114 24.71 7.56 -17.66
CA ASP A 114 25.70 8.65 -17.57
C ASP A 114 26.19 9.11 -18.96
#